data_AF-A0A401MKM5-F1
#
_entry.id   AF-A0A401MKM5-F1
#
_cell.length_a   1.000
_cell.length_b   1.000
_cell.length_c   1.000
_cell.angle_alpha   90.00
_cell.angle_beta   90.00
_cell.angle_gamma   90.00
#
_symmetry.space_group_name_H-M   'P 1'
#
loop_
_entity.id
_entity.type
_entity.pdbx_description
1 polymer ?
#
loop_
_entity_poly.entity_id
_entity_poly.type
_entity_poly.pdbx_seq_one_letter_code
_entity_poly.pdbx_strand_id
1 'polypeptide(L)'
;MDEMAALDPEYRTWLERVRATYEAVGFTCGCRLGDRELGNRVSAAVVAALVSRPRVFRYQGLPFSGRIAALAEDLLVQAREGRLPSGPGWPDLHAALLRVPADVQDVFVQSCVHGRDTEQIAATLGCDPKTAKARCAGALRIMRGIGGVAGAATAETER
;
A
#
# COMPACT_ATOMS: atom_id res chain seq x y z
N MET A 1 17.66 11.25 -13.65
CA MET A 1 16.40 10.98 -14.36
C MET A 1 15.37 10.75 -13.29
N ASP A 2 14.25 11.48 -13.32
CA ASP A 2 13.20 11.33 -12.31
C ASP A 2 12.48 10.00 -12.54
N GLU A 3 12.73 9.00 -11.69
CA GLU A 3 12.14 7.65 -11.81
C GLU A 3 10.60 7.70 -11.73
N MET A 4 10.03 8.70 -11.06
CA MET A 4 8.57 8.88 -11.01
C MET A 4 7.97 9.33 -12.34
N ALA A 5 8.74 10.04 -13.18
CA ALA A 5 8.28 10.53 -14.48
C ALA A 5 8.02 9.39 -15.48
N ALA A 6 8.65 8.23 -15.29
CA ALA A 6 8.47 7.04 -16.12
C ALA A 6 7.24 6.19 -15.73
N LEU A 7 6.60 6.48 -14.60
CA LEU A 7 5.41 5.76 -14.13
C LEU A 7 4.17 6.21 -14.88
N ASP A 8 3.19 5.31 -14.96
CA ASP A 8 1.83 5.66 -15.34
C ASP A 8 1.32 6.86 -14.49
N PRO A 9 0.70 7.90 -15.09
CA PRO A 9 0.31 9.10 -14.36
C PRO A 9 -0.63 8.86 -13.18
N GLU A 10 -1.56 7.90 -13.31
CA GLU A 10 -2.51 7.59 -12.24
C GLU A 10 -1.83 6.76 -11.15
N TYR A 11 -0.96 5.82 -11.53
CA TYR A 11 -0.12 5.10 -10.57
C TYR A 11 0.80 6.04 -9.79
N ARG A 12 1.40 7.03 -10.46
CA ARG A 12 2.22 8.07 -9.83
C ARG A 12 1.43 8.88 -8.82
N THR A 13 0.24 9.33 -9.20
CA THR A 13 -0.68 10.05 -8.29
C THR A 13 -1.03 9.20 -7.07
N TRP A 14 -1.29 7.91 -7.27
CA TRP A 14 -1.48 6.98 -6.16
C TRP A 14 -0.24 6.84 -5.27
N LEU A 15 0.96 6.72 -5.86
CA LEU A 15 2.21 6.58 -5.11
C LEU A 15 2.54 7.84 -4.31
N GLU A 16 2.27 9.03 -4.86
CA GLU A 16 2.37 10.30 -4.13
C GLU A 16 1.44 10.33 -2.92
N ARG A 17 0.21 9.82 -3.05
CA ARG A 17 -0.72 9.68 -1.92
C ARG A 17 -0.18 8.71 -0.86
N VAL A 18 0.43 7.60 -1.28
CA VAL A 18 1.08 6.65 -0.38
C VAL A 18 2.23 7.31 0.38
N ARG A 19 3.07 8.07 -0.32
CA ARG A 19 4.15 8.85 0.29
C ARG A 19 3.63 9.91 1.27
N ALA A 20 2.60 10.66 0.91
CA ALA A 20 1.99 11.63 1.82
C ALA A 20 1.42 10.96 3.08
N THR A 21 0.83 9.76 2.93
CA THR A 21 0.38 8.95 4.06
C THR A 21 1.55 8.55 4.96
N TYR A 22 2.65 8.09 4.38
CA TYR A 22 3.88 7.77 5.12
C TYR A 22 4.39 8.98 5.92
N GLU A 23 4.48 10.16 5.30
CA GLU A 23 5.00 11.36 5.94
C GLU A 23 4.09 11.82 7.09
N ALA A 24 2.77 11.82 6.88
CA ALA A 24 1.78 12.23 7.88
C ALA A 24 1.74 11.29 9.10
N VAL A 25 1.74 9.97 8.85
CA VAL A 25 1.77 8.96 9.92
C VAL A 25 3.09 9.02 10.67
N GLY A 26 4.22 9.16 9.96
CA GLY A 26 5.55 9.25 10.56
C GLY A 26 5.68 10.45 11.49
N PHE A 27 5.21 11.62 11.06
CA PHE A 27 5.15 12.82 11.90
C PHE A 27 4.31 12.59 13.17
N THR A 28 3.07 12.11 12.99
CA THR A 28 2.13 11.91 14.10
C THR A 28 2.65 10.89 15.12
N CYS A 29 3.15 9.75 14.64
CA CYS A 29 3.70 8.71 15.50
C CYS A 29 4.98 9.18 16.20
N GLY A 30 5.85 9.91 15.50
CA GLY A 30 7.06 10.50 16.07
C GLY A 30 6.75 11.43 17.25
N CYS A 31 5.76 12.32 17.10
CA CYS A 31 5.30 13.17 18.20
C CYS A 31 4.76 12.36 19.40
N ARG A 32 4.02 11.27 19.15
CA ARG A 32 3.42 10.44 20.21
C ARG A 32 4.39 9.50 20.91
N LEU A 33 5.53 9.22 20.29
CA LEU A 33 6.59 8.38 20.83
C LEU A 33 7.75 9.20 21.43
N GLY A 34 7.88 10.48 21.05
CA GLY A 34 9.06 11.27 21.38
C GLY A 34 10.31 10.85 20.59
N ASP A 35 10.14 10.03 19.55
CA ASP A 35 11.21 9.47 18.73
C ASP A 35 10.78 9.47 17.25
N ARG A 36 11.42 10.33 16.46
CA ARG A 36 11.14 10.49 15.03
C ARG A 36 11.47 9.23 14.23
N GLU A 37 12.56 8.55 14.57
CA GLU A 37 13.01 7.38 13.81
C GLU A 37 12.08 6.19 14.07
N LEU A 38 11.67 6.00 15.33
CA LEU A 38 10.66 5.00 15.66
C LEU A 38 9.30 5.33 15.01
N GLY A 39 8.93 6.61 14.95
CA GLY A 39 7.76 7.08 14.20
C GLY A 39 7.80 6.75 12.71
N ASN A 40 8.96 6.94 12.06
CA ASN A 40 9.16 6.55 10.66
C ASN A 40 9.01 5.04 10.46
N ARG A 41 9.53 4.21 11.38
CA ARG A 41 9.38 2.75 11.32
C ARG A 41 7.93 2.30 11.45
N VAL A 42 7.19 2.87 12.39
CA VAL A 42 5.74 2.63 12.53
C VAL A 42 5.02 3.00 11.24
N SER A 43 5.34 4.17 10.67
CA SER A 43 4.75 4.62 9.42
C SER A 43 5.03 3.68 8.23
N ALA A 44 6.28 3.24 8.07
CA ALA A 44 6.65 2.28 7.04
C ALA A 44 5.85 0.97 7.16
N ALA A 45 5.67 0.46 8.38
CA ALA A 45 4.87 -0.73 8.64
C ALA A 45 3.37 -0.52 8.36
N VAL A 46 2.79 0.64 8.68
CA VAL A 46 1.42 1.00 8.30
C VAL A 46 1.27 0.94 6.78
N VAL A 47 2.18 1.58 6.05
CA VAL A 47 2.10 1.64 4.58
C VAL A 47 2.30 0.25 3.96
N ALA A 48 3.24 -0.55 4.49
CA ALA A 48 3.43 -1.94 4.06
C ALA A 48 2.14 -2.76 4.25
N ALA A 49 1.45 -2.60 5.38
CA ALA A 49 0.17 -3.25 5.65
C ALA A 49 -0.96 -2.79 4.72
N LEU A 50 -0.99 -1.51 4.32
CA LEU A 50 -1.95 -1.01 3.32
C LEU A 50 -1.65 -1.57 1.92
N VAL A 51 -0.38 -1.57 1.53
CA VAL A 51 0.10 -2.09 0.25
C VAL A 51 -0.16 -3.60 0.11
N SER A 52 -0.04 -4.36 1.21
CA SER A 52 -0.40 -5.78 1.21
C SER A 52 -1.90 -6.04 1.14
N ARG A 53 -2.73 -5.01 1.37
CA ARG A 53 -4.20 -5.07 1.26
C ARG A 53 -4.70 -4.06 0.22
N PRO A 54 -4.26 -4.16 -1.04
CA PRO A 54 -4.35 -3.09 -2.03
C PRO A 54 -5.79 -2.62 -2.33
N ARG A 55 -6.80 -3.48 -2.12
CA ARG A 55 -8.22 -3.10 -2.26
C ARG A 55 -8.66 -2.01 -1.28
N VAL A 56 -7.89 -1.71 -0.24
CA VAL A 56 -8.17 -0.57 0.66
C VAL A 56 -8.11 0.77 -0.06
N PHE A 57 -7.31 0.86 -1.14
CA PHE A 57 -7.09 2.11 -1.86
C PHE A 57 -8.28 2.57 -2.71
N ARG A 58 -9.32 1.73 -2.85
CA ARG A 58 -10.60 2.08 -3.46
C ARG A 58 -11.39 3.09 -2.63
N TYR A 59 -11.08 3.15 -1.35
CA TYR A 59 -11.74 4.05 -0.41
C TYR A 59 -10.95 5.35 -0.27
N GLN A 60 -11.69 6.44 -0.09
CA GLN A 60 -11.14 7.76 0.20
C GLN A 60 -11.87 8.35 1.41
N GLY A 61 -11.24 9.32 2.08
CA GLY A 61 -11.82 9.99 3.25
C GLY A 61 -11.87 9.12 4.51
N LEU A 62 -12.96 9.23 5.27
CA LEU A 62 -13.09 8.68 6.63
C LEU A 62 -12.83 7.16 6.75
N PRO A 63 -13.31 6.29 5.84
CA PRO A 63 -13.01 4.85 5.93
C PRO A 63 -11.52 4.54 5.75
N PHE A 64 -10.81 5.36 4.98
CA PHE A 64 -9.38 5.20 4.73
C PHE A 64 -8.55 5.67 5.93
N SER A 65 -8.86 6.86 6.46
CA SER A 65 -8.17 7.39 7.65
C SER A 65 -8.41 6.55 8.90
N GLY A 66 -9.61 6.00 9.09
CA GLY A 66 -9.91 5.10 10.21
C GLY A 66 -9.08 3.81 10.18
N ARG A 67 -8.83 3.24 8.99
CA ARG A 67 -7.94 2.07 8.84
C ARG A 67 -6.48 2.40 9.12
N ILE A 68 -6.01 3.55 8.68
CA ILE A 68 -4.66 4.05 9.00
C ILE A 68 -4.51 4.20 10.51
N ALA A 69 -5.48 4.85 11.17
CA ALA A 69 -5.46 5.04 12.61
C ALA A 69 -5.42 3.71 13.36
N ALA A 70 -6.30 2.76 13.00
CA ALA A 70 -6.32 1.43 13.61
C ALA A 70 -4.96 0.71 13.49
N LEU A 71 -4.36 0.69 12.28
CA LEU A 71 -3.03 0.09 12.07
C LEU A 71 -1.95 0.81 12.89
N ALA A 72 -1.99 2.15 12.92
CA ALA A 72 -1.00 2.95 13.64
C ALA A 72 -1.09 2.76 15.16
N GLU A 73 -2.29 2.66 15.74
CA GLU A 73 -2.45 2.44 17.19
C GLU A 73 -1.83 1.11 17.63
N ASP A 74 -2.11 0.01 16.93
CA ASP A 74 -1.56 -1.30 17.27
C ASP A 74 -0.02 -1.30 17.22
N LEU A 75 0.55 -0.63 16.22
CA LEU A 75 2.00 -0.50 16.06
C LEU A 75 2.63 0.45 17.08
N LEU A 76 1.93 1.50 17.49
CA LEU A 76 2.38 2.41 18.56
C LEU A 76 2.41 1.71 19.92
N VAL A 77 1.44 0.85 20.22
CA VAL A 77 1.45 0.02 21.43
C VAL A 77 2.66 -0.90 21.42
N GLN A 78 2.90 -1.61 20.31
CA GLN A 78 4.09 -2.47 20.16
C GLN A 78 5.40 -1.69 20.33
N ALA A 79 5.52 -0.52 19.70
CA ALA A 79 6.71 0.31 19.77
C ALA A 79 7.01 0.80 21.19
N ARG A 80 5.98 1.18 21.96
CA ARG A 80 6.11 1.58 23.39
C ARG A 80 6.57 0.44 24.28
N GLU A 81 6.25 -0.80 23.93
CA GLU A 81 6.72 -2.00 24.60
C GLU A 81 8.13 -2.44 24.14
N GLY A 82 8.80 -1.62 23.32
CA GLY A 82 10.12 -1.93 22.78
C GLY A 82 10.11 -2.95 21.63
N ARG A 83 8.94 -3.36 21.14
CA ARG A 83 8.81 -4.22 19.96
C ARG A 83 8.84 -3.37 18.70
N LEU A 84 9.89 -3.54 17.91
CA LEU A 84 10.00 -2.86 16.64
C LEU A 84 9.00 -3.45 15.63
N PRO A 85 8.30 -2.61 14.86
CA PRO A 85 7.52 -3.07 13.72
C PRO A 85 8.42 -3.91 12.80
N SER A 86 8.00 -5.14 12.52
CA SER A 86 8.66 -5.97 11.51
C SER A 86 8.31 -5.44 10.12
N GLY A 87 9.26 -5.48 9.18
CA GLY A 87 8.99 -5.06 7.81
C GLY A 87 10.12 -4.35 7.07
N PRO A 88 9.89 -4.03 5.78
CA PRO A 88 10.80 -3.20 5.01
C PRO A 88 10.73 -1.76 5.53
N GLY A 89 11.88 -1.08 5.54
CA GLY A 89 11.89 0.36 5.74
C GLY A 89 11.24 1.07 4.56
N TRP A 90 10.89 2.35 4.75
CA TRP A 90 10.33 3.17 3.66
C TRP A 90 11.22 3.21 2.41
N PRO A 91 12.56 3.33 2.48
CA PRO A 91 13.41 3.32 1.29
C PRO A 91 13.25 2.07 0.44
N ASP A 92 13.24 0.89 1.07
CA ASP A 92 13.10 -0.40 0.38
C ASP A 92 11.69 -0.57 -0.20
N LEU A 93 10.67 -0.20 0.58
CA LEU A 93 9.27 -0.26 0.15
C LEU A 93 9.02 0.67 -1.05
N HIS A 94 9.50 1.90 -0.98
CA HIS A 94 9.36 2.89 -2.05
C HIS A 94 10.12 2.46 -3.31
N ALA A 95 11.35 1.98 -3.18
CA ALA A 95 12.12 1.45 -4.31
C ALA A 95 11.44 0.25 -4.97
N ALA A 96 10.80 -0.63 -4.19
CA ALA A 96 10.03 -1.74 -4.74
C ALA A 96 8.79 -1.27 -5.51
N LEU A 97 8.08 -0.26 -5.00
CA LEU A 97 6.91 0.34 -5.68
C LEU A 97 7.30 1.02 -7.00
N LEU A 98 8.44 1.71 -7.05
CA LEU A 98 8.96 2.33 -8.28
C LEU A 98 9.30 1.30 -9.38
N ARG A 99 9.62 0.05 -9.00
CA ARG A 99 10.00 -1.02 -9.92
C ARG A 99 8.84 -1.89 -10.39
N VAL A 100 7.60 -1.57 -10.01
CA VAL A 100 6.43 -2.31 -10.48
C VAL A 100 6.32 -2.16 -12.00
N PRO A 101 6.20 -3.26 -12.77
CA PRO A 101 6.06 -3.18 -14.24
C PRO A 101 4.84 -2.37 -14.68
N ALA A 102 4.94 -1.65 -15.80
CA ALA A 102 3.88 -0.74 -16.27
C ALA A 102 2.53 -1.45 -16.53
N ASP A 103 2.55 -2.68 -17.05
CA ASP A 103 1.35 -3.49 -17.24
C ASP A 103 0.68 -3.88 -15.91
N VAL A 104 1.48 -4.06 -14.86
CA VAL A 104 0.99 -4.29 -13.50
C VAL A 104 0.45 -3.00 -12.87
N GLN A 105 1.09 -1.86 -13.13
CA GLN A 105 0.65 -0.54 -12.65
C GLN A 105 -0.78 -0.25 -13.13
N ASP A 106 -1.04 -0.37 -14.43
CA ASP A 106 -2.36 -0.09 -15.00
C ASP A 106 -3.43 -1.02 -14.43
N VAL A 107 -3.20 -2.34 -14.44
CA VAL A 107 -4.13 -3.33 -13.85
C VAL A 107 -4.40 -3.04 -12.37
N PHE A 108 -3.37 -2.66 -11.61
CA PHE A 108 -3.52 -2.27 -10.21
C PHE A 108 -4.40 -1.03 -10.06
N VAL A 109 -4.16 0.02 -10.85
CA VAL A 109 -4.95 1.25 -10.80
C VAL A 109 -6.42 0.96 -11.11
N GLN A 110 -6.70 0.27 -12.21
CA GLN A 110 -8.08 -0.06 -12.59
C GLN A 110 -8.81 -0.87 -11.49
N SER A 111 -8.14 -1.88 -10.94
CA SER A 111 -8.78 -2.79 -9.97
C SER A 111 -8.83 -2.27 -8.54
N CYS A 112 -7.79 -1.60 -8.07
CA CYS A 112 -7.60 -1.28 -6.65
C CYS A 112 -7.78 0.20 -6.32
N VAL A 113 -7.59 1.09 -7.29
CA VAL A 113 -7.80 2.53 -7.11
C VAL A 113 -9.18 2.92 -7.60
N HIS A 114 -9.55 2.51 -8.82
CA HIS A 114 -10.87 2.78 -9.39
C HIS A 114 -11.95 1.78 -8.98
N GLY A 115 -11.55 0.61 -8.49
CA GLY A 115 -12.51 -0.42 -8.07
C GLY A 115 -13.30 -1.04 -9.22
N ARG A 116 -12.78 -1.01 -10.45
CA ARG A 116 -13.43 -1.61 -11.61
C ARG A 116 -13.54 -3.13 -11.46
N ASP A 117 -14.62 -3.68 -11.98
CA ASP A 117 -14.80 -5.13 -12.05
C ASP A 117 -13.97 -5.75 -13.19
N THR A 118 -14.00 -7.09 -13.28
CA THR A 118 -13.19 -7.82 -14.26
C THR A 118 -13.61 -7.54 -15.71
N GLU A 119 -14.90 -7.26 -15.97
CA GLU A 119 -15.41 -7.01 -17.31
C GLU A 119 -14.99 -5.61 -17.79
N GLN A 120 -15.11 -4.61 -16.91
CA GLN A 120 -14.65 -3.26 -17.16
C GLN A 120 -13.13 -3.22 -17.41
N ILE A 121 -12.36 -3.99 -16.63
CA ILE A 121 -10.91 -4.12 -16.84
C ILE A 121 -10.61 -4.83 -18.16
N ALA A 122 -11.33 -5.91 -18.49
CA ALA A 122 -11.16 -6.64 -19.75
C ALA A 122 -11.40 -5.71 -20.97
N ALA A 123 -12.47 -4.92 -20.93
CA ALA A 123 -12.79 -3.93 -21.96
C ALA A 123 -11.72 -2.83 -22.05
N THR A 124 -11.25 -2.31 -20.91
CA THR A 124 -10.20 -1.27 -20.85
C THR A 124 -8.88 -1.79 -21.45
N LEU A 125 -8.52 -3.04 -21.16
CA LEU A 125 -7.26 -3.65 -21.58
C LEU A 125 -7.34 -4.34 -22.96
N GLY A 126 -8.51 -4.34 -23.61
CA GLY A 126 -8.72 -5.03 -24.88
C GLY A 126 -8.46 -6.54 -24.81
N CYS A 127 -8.84 -7.20 -23.72
CA CYS A 127 -8.64 -8.64 -23.53
C CYS A 127 -9.92 -9.34 -23.05
N ASP A 128 -9.90 -10.67 -22.97
CA ASP A 128 -11.03 -11.44 -22.44
C ASP A 128 -11.09 -11.40 -20.89
N PRO A 129 -12.26 -11.63 -20.27
CA PRO A 129 -12.41 -11.59 -18.81
C PRO A 129 -11.51 -12.58 -18.05
N LYS A 130 -11.14 -13.73 -18.63
CA LYS A 130 -10.26 -14.70 -17.97
C LYS A 130 -8.83 -14.17 -17.91
N THR A 131 -8.35 -13.55 -18.98
CA THR A 131 -7.06 -12.86 -19.02
C THR A 131 -7.02 -11.68 -18.04
N ALA A 132 -8.07 -10.84 -18.03
CA ALA A 132 -8.17 -9.73 -17.06
C ALA A 132 -8.13 -10.23 -15.62
N LYS A 133 -8.89 -11.28 -15.29
CA LYS A 133 -8.88 -11.90 -13.95
C LYS A 133 -7.49 -12.40 -13.54
N ALA A 134 -6.78 -13.05 -14.46
CA ALA A 134 -5.42 -13.55 -14.23
C ALA A 134 -4.43 -12.40 -13.98
N ARG A 135 -4.51 -11.32 -14.76
CA ARG A 135 -3.70 -10.11 -14.57
C ARG A 135 -3.98 -9.45 -13.23
N CYS A 136 -5.25 -9.30 -12.85
CA CYS A 136 -5.63 -8.78 -11.53
C CYS A 136 -5.05 -9.62 -10.39
N ALA A 137 -5.16 -10.94 -10.48
CA ALA A 137 -4.57 -11.84 -9.47
C ALA A 137 -3.04 -11.71 -9.40
N GLY A 138 -2.37 -11.56 -10.55
CA GLY A 138 -0.94 -11.29 -10.64
C GLY A 138 -0.54 -9.98 -9.98
N ALA A 139 -1.20 -8.88 -10.32
CA ALA A 139 -0.96 -7.57 -9.71
C ALA A 139 -1.16 -7.59 -8.20
N LEU A 140 -2.27 -8.18 -7.72
CA LEU A 140 -2.54 -8.33 -6.30
C LEU A 140 -1.50 -9.19 -5.56
N ARG A 141 -0.87 -10.15 -6.25
CA ARG A 141 0.23 -10.95 -5.68
C ARG A 141 1.49 -10.13 -5.56
N ILE A 142 1.82 -9.33 -6.57
CA ILE A 142 2.99 -8.44 -6.56
C ILE A 142 2.88 -7.42 -5.44
N MET A 143 1.74 -6.71 -5.33
CA MET A 143 1.54 -5.72 -4.26
C MET A 143 1.60 -6.36 -2.87
N ARG A 144 1.03 -7.58 -2.72
CA ARG A 144 1.16 -8.37 -1.49
C ARG A 144 2.60 -8.74 -1.17
N GLY A 145 3.41 -9.11 -2.16
CA GLY A 145 4.83 -9.39 -1.97
C GLY A 145 5.60 -8.14 -1.52
N ILE A 146 5.30 -6.98 -2.11
CA ILE A 146 5.94 -5.70 -1.76
C ILE A 146 5.62 -5.29 -0.32
N GLY A 147 4.35 -5.36 0.09
CA GLY A 147 3.95 -5.05 1.48
C GLY A 147 4.27 -6.17 2.48
N GLY A 148 4.47 -7.40 1.99
CA GLY A 148 4.59 -8.64 2.77
C GLY A 148 6.00 -9.01 3.21
N VAL A 149 7.00 -8.13 3.04
CA VAL A 149 8.30 -8.26 3.73
C VAL A 149 8.15 -7.98 5.26
N ALA A 150 6.91 -7.77 5.74
CA ALA A 150 6.51 -7.57 7.13
C ALA A 150 5.40 -8.54 7.53
N GLY A 151 5.75 -9.61 8.25
CA GLY A 151 4.84 -10.27 9.19
C GLY A 151 3.66 -11.06 8.62
N ALA A 152 3.83 -12.37 8.50
CA ALA A 152 2.73 -13.30 8.68
C ALA A 152 2.06 -13.05 10.05
N ALA A 153 0.74 -13.25 10.09
CA ALA A 153 -0.17 -13.17 11.24
C ALA A 153 -0.67 -11.77 11.63
N THR A 154 -1.86 -11.41 11.12
CA THR A 154 -3.04 -11.20 11.98
C THR A 154 -4.33 -11.19 11.15
N ALA A 155 -5.16 -12.19 11.47
CA ALA A 155 -6.61 -12.29 11.32
C ALA A 155 -7.23 -12.17 9.91
N GLU A 156 -7.59 -13.33 9.37
CA GLU A 156 -8.94 -13.54 8.83
C GLU A 156 -9.97 -12.88 9.75
N THR A 157 -10.77 -11.97 9.20
CA THR A 157 -12.19 -11.91 9.55
C THR A 157 -12.90 -11.40 8.30
N GLU A 158 -13.49 -12.35 7.58
CA GLU A 158 -14.61 -12.11 6.68
C GLU A 158 -15.68 -11.31 7.43
N ARG A 159 -16.17 -10.24 6.80
CA ARG A 159 -17.60 -9.93 6.69
C ARG A 159 -17.85 -9.28 5.34
#